data_AF-A0AAU5ZBK2-F1
#
_entry.id   AF-A0AAU5ZBK2-F1
#
_cell.length_a   1.000
_cell.length_b   1.000
_cell.length_c   1.000
_cell.angle_alpha   90.00
_cell.angle_beta   90.00
_cell.angle_gamma   90.00
#
_symmetry.space_group_name_H-M   'P 1'
#
loop_
_entity.id
_entity.type
_entity.pdbx_description
1 polymer ?
#
loop_
_entity_poly.entity_id
_entity_poly.type
_entity_poly.pdbx_seq_one_letter_code
_entity_poly.pdbx_strand_id
1 'polypeptide(L)'
;MATLRDSDFPALGTDAPAEELITLRFRWYHRQADRARIAYRGLGTVQLVAALFIAISAAINTPTWLAPALGGVIALAEGIRTLFGFKDSYPTYRRTAEDLRNEAWLYVQRAGRYATAAEPSKLLTERVVEISHTETEDWEAALKQRSV
;
A
#
# COMPACT_ATOMS: atom_id res chain seq x y z
N MET A 1 -2.68 14.72 -12.82
CA MET A 1 -1.34 14.89 -12.23
C MET A 1 -0.97 13.64 -11.41
N ALA A 2 -0.59 12.54 -12.07
CA ALA A 2 -0.22 11.28 -11.38
C ALA A 2 0.96 10.54 -12.03
N THR A 3 1.58 11.11 -13.08
CA THR A 3 2.62 10.44 -13.86
C THR A 3 4.06 10.75 -13.42
N LEU A 4 4.26 11.59 -12.40
CA LEU A 4 5.60 12.02 -11.92
C LEU A 4 6.10 11.25 -10.68
N ARG A 5 5.34 10.27 -10.16
CA ARG A 5 5.74 9.52 -8.93
C ARG A 5 6.08 8.06 -9.19
N ASP A 6 5.73 7.55 -10.37
CA ASP A 6 6.19 6.26 -10.91
C ASP A 6 7.59 6.37 -11.57
N SER A 7 8.12 7.58 -11.74
CA SER A 7 9.30 7.87 -12.58
C SER A 7 10.65 7.83 -11.88
N ASP A 8 10.68 7.61 -10.58
CA ASP A 8 11.94 7.67 -9.82
C ASP A 8 12.51 6.28 -9.48
N PHE A 9 11.88 5.20 -9.95
CA PHE A 9 12.52 3.90 -9.92
C PHE A 9 13.66 3.92 -10.95
N PRO A 10 14.90 3.57 -10.57
CA PRO A 10 16.02 3.72 -11.48
C PRO A 10 15.90 2.75 -12.66
N ALA A 11 16.38 3.17 -13.83
CA ALA A 11 16.47 2.29 -14.98
C ALA A 11 17.50 1.20 -14.69
N LEU A 12 17.05 -0.05 -14.71
CA LEU A 12 17.88 -1.23 -14.55
C LEU A 12 18.20 -1.83 -15.93
N GLY A 13 19.41 -2.36 -16.10
CA GLY A 13 19.80 -3.15 -17.26
C GLY A 13 19.02 -4.47 -17.26
N THR A 14 18.00 -4.58 -18.11
CA THR A 14 17.06 -5.71 -18.14
C THR A 14 17.66 -7.07 -18.52
N ASP A 15 18.98 -7.16 -18.66
CA ASP A 15 19.69 -8.37 -19.09
C ASP A 15 19.98 -9.33 -17.93
N ALA A 16 19.89 -8.87 -16.68
CA ALA A 16 20.13 -9.68 -15.49
C ALA A 16 18.82 -10.10 -14.79
N PRO A 17 18.64 -11.40 -14.44
CA PRO A 17 17.42 -11.88 -13.76
C PRO A 17 17.09 -11.17 -12.45
N ALA A 18 18.11 -10.72 -11.71
CA ALA A 18 17.94 -9.98 -10.45
C ALA A 18 17.25 -8.62 -10.66
N GLU A 19 17.50 -7.99 -11.80
CA GLU A 19 16.99 -6.66 -12.15
C GLU A 19 15.52 -6.73 -12.59
N GLU A 20 15.14 -7.81 -13.27
CA GLU A 20 13.74 -8.10 -13.58
C GLU A 20 12.94 -8.40 -12.30
N LEU A 21 13.51 -9.20 -11.39
CA LEU A 21 12.87 -9.59 -10.13
C LEU A 21 12.47 -8.37 -9.29
N ILE A 22 13.42 -7.44 -9.04
CA ILE A 22 13.14 -6.25 -8.23
C ILE A 22 12.11 -5.34 -8.91
N THR A 23 12.16 -5.22 -10.24
CA THR A 23 11.20 -4.40 -11.01
C THR A 23 9.79 -4.97 -10.94
N LEU A 24 9.65 -6.30 -11.04
CA LEU A 24 8.37 -6.98 -10.89
C LEU A 24 7.82 -6.79 -9.47
N ARG A 25 8.67 -6.99 -8.45
CA ARG A 25 8.31 -6.88 -7.03
C ARG A 25 7.86 -5.46 -6.69
N PHE A 26 8.65 -4.46 -7.06
CA PHE A 26 8.33 -3.05 -6.85
C PHE A 26 6.98 -2.66 -7.47
N ARG A 27 6.74 -3.03 -8.74
CA ARG A 27 5.48 -2.70 -9.43
C ARG A 27 4.27 -3.32 -8.75
N TRP A 28 4.39 -4.55 -8.25
CA TRP A 28 3.32 -5.20 -7.52
C TRP A 28 2.99 -4.45 -6.22
N TYR A 29 3.99 -4.17 -5.38
CA TYR A 29 3.79 -3.46 -4.12
C TYR A 29 3.28 -2.04 -4.31
N HIS A 30 3.84 -1.31 -5.29
CA HIS A 30 3.41 0.05 -5.60
C HIS A 30 1.93 0.09 -5.98
N ARG A 31 1.51 -0.79 -6.90
CA ARG A 31 0.12 -0.89 -7.33
C ARG A 31 -0.81 -1.31 -6.19
N GLN A 32 -0.36 -2.20 -5.32
CA GLN A 32 -1.16 -2.66 -4.19
C GLN A 32 -1.33 -1.56 -3.14
N ALA A 33 -0.28 -0.78 -2.86
CA ALA A 33 -0.35 0.40 -2.00
C ALA A 33 -1.35 1.42 -2.56
N ASP A 34 -1.30 1.74 -3.84
CA ASP A 34 -2.22 2.70 -4.46
C ASP A 34 -3.68 2.24 -4.42
N ARG A 35 -3.93 0.96 -4.69
CA ARG A 35 -5.28 0.38 -4.57
C ARG A 35 -5.81 0.48 -3.14
N ALA A 36 -5.00 0.10 -2.15
CA ALA A 36 -5.37 0.22 -0.73
C ALA A 36 -5.65 1.68 -0.34
N ARG A 37 -4.82 2.62 -0.82
CA ARG A 37 -5.01 4.06 -0.60
C ARG A 37 -6.31 4.58 -1.20
N ILE A 38 -6.61 4.21 -2.45
CA ILE A 38 -7.82 4.63 -3.16
C ILE A 38 -9.06 4.04 -2.48
N ALA A 39 -9.05 2.74 -2.14
CA ALA A 39 -10.15 2.10 -1.42
C ALA A 39 -10.40 2.75 -0.06
N TYR A 40 -9.34 2.96 0.73
CA TYR A 40 -9.44 3.65 2.01
C TYR A 40 -9.97 5.07 1.86
N ARG A 41 -9.50 5.85 0.89
CA ARG A 41 -10.01 7.22 0.71
C ARG A 41 -11.45 7.23 0.21
N GLY A 42 -11.78 6.40 -0.77
CA GLY A 42 -13.11 6.32 -1.37
C GLY A 42 -14.18 5.96 -0.34
N LEU A 43 -13.95 4.91 0.46
CA LEU A 43 -14.88 4.53 1.53
C LEU A 43 -15.06 5.64 2.57
N GLY A 44 -13.98 6.37 2.89
CA GLY A 44 -14.04 7.48 3.84
C GLY A 44 -14.80 8.67 3.28
N THR A 45 -14.63 8.98 2.00
CA THR A 45 -15.40 10.01 1.31
C THR A 45 -16.89 9.67 1.31
N VAL A 46 -17.27 8.42 1.05
CA VAL A 46 -18.68 7.99 1.12
C VAL A 46 -19.27 8.23 2.51
N GLN A 47 -18.52 7.92 3.57
CA GLN A 47 -18.96 8.16 4.95
C GLN A 47 -19.16 9.66 5.24
N LEU A 48 -18.21 10.51 4.83
CA LEU A 48 -18.30 11.96 5.03
C LEU A 48 -19.50 12.56 4.28
N VAL A 49 -19.73 12.12 3.05
CA VAL A 49 -20.87 12.55 2.23
C VAL A 49 -22.19 12.11 2.86
N ALA A 50 -22.29 10.85 3.30
CA ALA A 50 -23.47 10.35 4.00
C ALA A 50 -23.74 11.11 5.31
N ALA A 51 -22.70 11.39 6.11
CA ALA A 51 -22.83 12.16 7.34
C ALA A 51 -23.30 13.60 7.09
N LEU A 52 -22.80 14.24 6.02
CA LEU A 52 -23.26 15.56 5.60
C LEU A 52 -24.74 15.54 5.21
N PHE A 53 -25.19 14.54 4.45
CA PHE A 53 -26.60 14.40 4.10
C PHE A 53 -27.50 14.18 5.31
N ILE A 54 -27.05 13.41 6.32
CA ILE A 54 -27.78 13.27 7.58
C ILE A 54 -27.94 14.63 8.27
N ALA A 55 -26.85 15.41 8.37
CA ALA A 55 -26.89 16.73 8.99
C ALA A 55 -27.84 17.71 8.26
N ILE A 56 -27.81 17.73 6.92
CA ILE A 56 -28.72 18.55 6.11
C ILE A 56 -30.17 18.09 6.30
N SER A 57 -30.41 16.78 6.35
CA SER A 57 -31.77 16.21 6.52
C SER A 57 -32.44 16.67 7.81
N ALA A 58 -31.67 17.03 8.84
CA ALA A 58 -32.22 17.57 10.09
C ALA A 58 -32.80 18.98 9.94
N ALA A 59 -32.38 19.75 8.93
CA ALA A 59 -32.82 21.13 8.70
C ALA A 59 -34.00 21.25 7.71
N ILE A 60 -34.39 20.14 7.06
CA ILE A 60 -35.44 20.11 6.04
C ILE A 60 -36.44 18.98 6.30
N ASN A 61 -37.64 19.07 5.74
CA ASN A 61 -38.64 18.03 5.91
C ASN A 61 -38.34 16.83 4.99
N THR A 62 -37.50 15.91 5.46
CA THR A 62 -37.13 14.67 4.75
C THR A 62 -37.83 13.42 5.31
N PRO A 63 -37.97 12.36 4.50
CA PRO A 63 -38.52 11.09 4.97
C PRO A 63 -37.75 10.49 6.15
N THR A 64 -38.47 9.91 7.11
CA THR A 64 -37.90 9.35 8.36
C THR A 64 -36.93 8.18 8.13
N TRP A 65 -37.01 7.50 6.98
CA TRP A 65 -36.12 6.39 6.63
C TRP A 65 -34.75 6.85 6.10
N LEU A 66 -34.60 8.12 5.70
CA LEU A 66 -33.38 8.60 5.03
C LEU A 66 -32.16 8.56 5.96
N ALA A 67 -32.28 9.12 7.16
CA ALA A 67 -31.21 9.16 8.14
C ALA A 67 -30.72 7.75 8.56
N PRO A 68 -31.60 6.79 8.93
CA PRO A 68 -31.14 5.44 9.28
C PRO A 68 -30.56 4.68 8.08
N ALA A 69 -31.05 4.90 6.85
CA ALA A 69 -30.45 4.30 5.66
C ALA A 69 -29.00 4.80 5.43
N LEU A 70 -28.76 6.11 5.57
CA LEU A 70 -27.42 6.71 5.47
C LEU A 70 -26.50 6.22 6.60
N GLY A 71 -27.03 6.07 7.82
CA GLY A 71 -26.30 5.45 8.94
C GLY A 71 -25.85 4.02 8.63
N GLY A 72 -26.72 3.23 7.98
CA GLY A 72 -26.38 1.88 7.51
C GLY A 72 -25.26 1.88 6.48
N VAL A 73 -25.27 2.83 5.53
CA VAL A 73 -24.18 2.99 4.55
C VAL A 73 -22.86 3.32 5.23
N ILE A 74 -22.86 4.21 6.23
CA ILE A 74 -21.65 4.56 6.99
C ILE A 74 -21.09 3.32 7.72
N ALA A 75 -21.96 2.57 8.39
CA ALA A 75 -21.58 1.36 9.12
C ALA A 75 -21.03 0.28 8.19
N LEU A 76 -21.67 0.06 7.03
CA LEU A 76 -21.19 -0.90 6.03
C LEU A 76 -19.83 -0.48 5.46
N ALA A 77 -19.66 0.81 5.14
CA ALA A 77 -18.38 1.33 4.67
C ALA A 77 -17.26 1.16 5.71
N GLU A 78 -17.55 1.38 7.01
CA GLU A 78 -16.57 1.14 8.08
C GLU A 78 -16.27 -0.34 8.29
N GLY A 79 -17.30 -1.19 8.20
CA GLY A 79 -17.15 -2.64 8.24
C GLY A 79 -16.22 -3.13 7.13
N ILE A 80 -16.37 -2.63 5.91
CA ILE A 80 -15.46 -2.95 4.79
C ILE A 80 -14.04 -2.43 5.09
N ARG A 81 -13.88 -1.18 5.56
CA ARG A 81 -12.55 -0.61 5.88
C ARG A 81 -11.80 -1.43 6.92
N THR A 82 -12.50 -1.87 7.96
CA THR A 82 -11.94 -2.63 9.09
C THR A 82 -11.70 -4.09 8.74
N LEU A 83 -12.62 -4.74 8.01
CA LEU A 83 -12.50 -6.13 7.59
C LEU A 83 -11.29 -6.35 6.68
N PHE A 84 -11.09 -5.45 5.72
CA PHE A 84 -9.95 -5.53 4.80
C PHE A 84 -8.67 -4.88 5.33
N GLY A 85 -8.69 -4.29 6.54
CA GLY A 85 -7.50 -3.75 7.18
C GLY A 85 -6.80 -2.64 6.38
N PHE A 86 -7.52 -1.91 5.52
CA PHE A 86 -6.90 -0.97 4.57
C PHE A 86 -6.06 0.14 5.23
N LYS A 87 -6.35 0.45 6.49
CA LYS A 87 -5.59 1.42 7.30
C LYS A 87 -4.14 0.97 7.51
N ASP A 88 -3.92 -0.32 7.74
CA ASP A 88 -2.62 -0.89 8.06
C ASP A 88 -1.92 -1.42 6.81
N SER A 89 -2.68 -1.92 5.83
CA SER A 89 -2.10 -2.43 4.58
C SER A 89 -1.43 -1.36 3.73
N TYR A 90 -1.98 -0.15 3.63
CA TYR A 90 -1.40 0.91 2.80
C TYR A 90 0.01 1.34 3.27
N PRO A 91 0.23 1.70 4.55
CA PRO A 91 1.56 2.07 5.04
C PRO A 91 2.59 0.95 4.85
N THR A 92 2.21 -0.30 5.11
CA THR A 92 3.08 -1.47 4.95
C THR A 92 3.51 -1.64 3.50
N TYR A 93 2.57 -1.74 2.56
CA TYR A 93 2.90 -1.87 1.13
C TYR A 93 3.71 -0.68 0.61
N ARG A 94 3.41 0.54 1.09
CA ARG A 94 4.15 1.72 0.68
C ARG A 94 5.59 1.68 1.20
N ARG A 95 5.80 1.27 2.45
CA ARG A 95 7.13 1.14 3.04
C ARG A 95 7.96 0.11 2.28
N THR A 96 7.42 -1.09 2.03
CA THR A 96 8.11 -2.13 1.24
C THR A 96 8.45 -1.64 -0.17
N ALA A 97 7.55 -0.90 -0.82
CA ALA A 97 7.85 -0.32 -2.13
C ALA A 97 8.99 0.72 -2.08
N GLU A 98 9.04 1.56 -1.05
CA GLU A 98 10.15 2.51 -0.85
C GLU A 98 11.46 1.80 -0.52
N ASP A 99 11.43 0.73 0.29
CA ASP A 99 12.62 -0.07 0.61
C ASP A 99 13.19 -0.73 -0.65
N LEU A 100 12.34 -1.32 -1.49
CA LEU A 100 12.74 -1.87 -2.80
C LEU A 100 13.30 -0.79 -3.74
N ARG A 101 12.70 0.41 -3.74
CA ARG A 101 13.19 1.54 -4.55
C ARG A 101 14.57 2.00 -4.08
N ASN A 102 14.78 2.15 -2.78
CA ASN A 102 16.06 2.54 -2.21
C ASN A 102 17.14 1.48 -2.51
N GLU A 103 16.79 0.20 -2.42
CA GLU A 103 17.68 -0.91 -2.77
C GLU A 103 18.10 -0.84 -4.24
N ALA A 104 17.16 -0.57 -5.15
CA ALA A 104 17.46 -0.42 -6.57
C ALA A 104 18.43 0.74 -6.84
N TRP A 105 18.28 1.87 -6.15
CA TRP A 105 19.20 3.01 -6.28
C TRP A 105 20.61 2.69 -5.78
N LEU A 106 20.73 1.98 -4.65
CA LEU A 106 22.02 1.52 -4.14
C LEU A 106 22.71 0.58 -5.13
N TYR A 107 21.96 -0.32 -5.76
CA TYR A 107 22.48 -1.23 -6.78
C TYR A 107 23.00 -0.49 -8.01
N VAL A 108 22.19 0.40 -8.60
CA VAL A 108 22.55 1.14 -9.82
C VAL A 108 23.75 2.05 -9.61
N GLN A 109 23.81 2.75 -8.48
CA GLN A 109 24.93 3.64 -8.17
C GLN A 109 26.17 2.89 -7.66
N ARG A 110 26.11 1.55 -7.55
CA ARG A 110 27.15 0.73 -6.89
C ARG A 110 27.56 1.32 -5.54
N ALA A 111 26.57 1.75 -4.77
CA ALA A 111 26.75 2.39 -3.49
C ALA A 111 26.49 1.41 -2.33
N GLY A 112 26.97 1.79 -1.13
CA GLY A 112 26.81 0.99 0.08
C GLY A 112 27.34 -0.43 -0.10
N ARG A 113 26.48 -1.43 0.15
CA ARG A 113 26.83 -2.86 0.05
C ARG A 113 27.24 -3.32 -1.35
N TYR A 114 26.88 -2.58 -2.40
CA TYR A 114 27.22 -2.93 -3.78
C TYR A 114 28.56 -2.36 -4.25
N ALA A 115 29.18 -1.45 -3.46
CA ALA A 115 30.46 -0.84 -3.82
C ALA A 115 31.62 -1.85 -3.82
N THR A 116 31.57 -2.83 -2.92
CA THR A 116 32.62 -3.85 -2.73
C THR A 116 32.14 -5.27 -3.04
N ALA A 117 30.93 -5.43 -3.56
CA ALA A 117 30.35 -6.74 -3.85
C ALA A 117 31.02 -7.38 -5.08
N ALA A 118 31.51 -8.62 -4.92
CA ALA A 118 32.05 -9.40 -6.03
C ALA A 118 30.95 -9.78 -7.04
N GLU A 119 29.75 -10.14 -6.55
CA GLU A 119 28.59 -10.49 -7.37
C GLU A 119 27.35 -9.66 -6.98
N PRO A 120 27.29 -8.37 -7.39
CA PRO A 120 26.23 -7.43 -7.01
C PRO A 120 24.81 -7.92 -7.31
N SER A 121 24.61 -8.65 -8.42
CA SER A 121 23.28 -9.13 -8.83
C SER A 121 22.77 -10.27 -7.93
N LYS A 122 23.65 -11.11 -7.39
CA LYS A 122 23.26 -12.14 -6.41
C LYS A 122 22.90 -11.49 -5.07
N LEU A 123 23.72 -10.54 -4.62
CA LEU A 123 23.43 -9.75 -3.43
C LEU A 123 22.09 -9.01 -3.55
N LEU A 124 21.79 -8.45 -4.72
CA LEU A 124 20.50 -7.81 -4.98
C LEU A 124 19.34 -8.78 -4.80
N THR A 125 19.48 -9.99 -5.32
CA THR A 125 18.44 -11.02 -5.22
C THR A 125 18.19 -11.40 -3.76
N GLU A 126 19.26 -11.64 -2.99
CA GLU A 126 19.16 -11.93 -1.55
C GLU A 126 18.44 -10.81 -0.81
N ARG A 127 18.79 -9.56 -1.08
CA ARG A 127 18.15 -8.38 -0.45
C ARG A 127 16.69 -8.23 -0.83
N VAL A 128 16.33 -8.44 -2.09
CA VAL A 128 14.94 -8.36 -2.55
C VAL A 128 14.08 -9.45 -1.89
N VAL A 129 14.63 -10.66 -1.75
CA VAL A 129 13.99 -11.78 -1.06
C VAL A 129 13.86 -11.47 0.44
N GLU A 130 14.88 -10.92 1.08
CA GLU A 130 14.83 -10.53 2.50
C GLU A 130 13.76 -9.47 2.78
N ILE A 131 13.74 -8.36 2.01
CA ILE A 131 12.73 -7.29 2.11
C ILE A 131 11.31 -7.87 1.95
N SER A 132 11.20 -8.90 1.12
CA SER A 132 9.94 -9.60 0.85
C SER A 132 9.53 -10.55 1.98
N HIS A 133 10.48 -11.15 2.69
CA HIS A 133 10.22 -12.08 3.79
C HIS A 133 9.82 -11.36 5.08
N THR A 134 10.38 -10.19 5.35
CA THR A 134 10.03 -9.39 6.53
C THR A 134 8.53 -9.07 6.58
N GLU A 135 7.87 -8.94 5.43
CA GLU A 135 6.42 -8.73 5.38
C GLU A 135 5.63 -9.94 5.89
N THR A 136 6.05 -11.17 5.55
CA THR A 136 5.36 -12.41 6.00
C THR A 136 5.42 -12.55 7.50
N GLU A 137 6.56 -12.21 8.11
CA GLU A 137 6.74 -12.21 9.57
C GLU A 137 5.87 -11.14 10.24
N ASP A 138 5.74 -9.96 9.63
CA ASP A 138 4.84 -8.90 10.10
C ASP A 138 3.36 -9.33 10.03
N TRP A 139 2.93 -10.06 8.98
CA TRP A 139 1.59 -10.63 8.87
C TRP A 139 1.32 -11.70 9.93
N GLU A 140 2.28 -12.61 10.17
CA GLU A 140 2.18 -13.63 11.21
C GLU A 140 2.12 -13.02 12.62
N ALA A 141 2.91 -11.96 12.88
CA ALA A 141 2.91 -11.25 14.14
C ALA A 141 1.59 -10.48 14.37
N ALA A 142 1.08 -9.80 13.34
CA ALA A 142 -0.20 -9.09 13.39
C ALA A 142 -1.38 -10.05 13.62
N LEU A 143 -1.36 -11.24 13.00
CA LEU A 143 -2.35 -12.30 13.25
C LEU A 143 -2.27 -12.82 14.69
N LYS A 144 -1.07 -13.08 15.20
CA LYS A 144 -0.87 -13.52 16.59
C LYS A 144 -1.38 -12.50 17.62
N GLN A 145 -1.12 -11.22 17.41
CA GLN A 145 -1.62 -10.15 18.29
C GLN A 145 -3.14 -10.01 18.27
N ARG A 146 -3.80 -10.33 17.15
CA ARG A 146 -5.26 -10.26 17.03
C ARG A 146 -5.98 -11.50 17.59
N SER A 147 -5.23 -12.58 17.83
CA SER A 147 -5.73 -13.84 18.39
C SER A 147 -5.59 -13.98 19.91
N VAL A 148 -5.10 -12.94 20.61
CA VAL A 148 -5.01 -12.84 22.07
C VAL A 148 -5.98 -11.78 22.56
#